data_AF-A0A622MV86-F1
#
_entry.id   AF-A0A622MV86-F1
#
_cell.length_a   1.000
_cell.length_b   1.000
_cell.length_c   1.000
_cell.angle_alpha   90.00
_cell.angle_beta   90.00
_cell.angle_gamma   90.00
#
_symmetry.space_group_name_H-M   'P 1'
#
loop_
_entity.id
_entity.type
_entity.pdbx_description
1 polymer ?
#
loop_
_entity_poly.entity_id
_entity_poly.type
_entity_poly.pdbx_seq_one_letter_code
_entity_poly.pdbx_strand_id
1 'polypeptide(L)' 'MKQVGFYFSRAPYGARSGCPECGWMNTTSNPMATFESIKINRPVYVQCDHCETLYNIGGTGEEESK' A
#
# COMPACT_ATOMS: atom_id res chain seq x y z
N MET A 1 5.07 -12.06 -1.18
CA MET A 1 5.20 -10.65 -1.60
C MET A 1 5.56 -9.82 -0.37
N LYS A 2 6.49 -8.85 -0.47
CA LYS A 2 6.88 -8.03 0.70
C LYS A 2 5.72 -7.11 1.10
N GLN A 3 5.44 -7.04 2.40
CA GLN A 3 4.48 -6.09 2.99
C GLN A 3 5.26 -4.96 3.65
N VAL A 4 4.84 -3.72 3.43
CA VAL A 4 5.47 -2.53 4.02
C VAL A 4 4.42 -1.64 4.66
N GLY A 5 4.86 -0.85 5.64
CA GLY A 5 4.04 0.21 6.21
C GLY A 5 3.79 1.34 5.20
N PHE A 6 2.74 2.11 5.45
CA PHE A 6 2.38 3.28 4.66
C PHE A 6 1.89 4.40 5.58
N TYR A 7 1.81 5.62 5.06
CA TYR A 7 1.15 6.74 5.73
C TYR A 7 0.25 7.49 4.76
N PHE A 8 -0.82 8.10 5.27
CA PHE A 8 -1.67 8.97 4.46
C PHE A 8 -1.07 10.36 4.36
N SER A 9 -0.95 10.88 3.14
CA SER A 9 -0.57 12.28 2.89
C SER A 9 -1.79 13.09 2.48
N ARG A 10 -1.97 14.27 3.08
CA ARG A 10 -3.04 15.22 2.73
C ARG A 10 -2.82 15.89 1.37
N ALA A 11 -1.59 15.97 0.89
CA ALA A 11 -1.25 16.41 -0.46
C ALA A 11 -0.17 15.46 -0.99
N PRO A 12 -0.41 14.69 -2.07
CA PRO A 12 -1.47 14.80 -3.08
C PRO A 12 -2.74 13.96 -2.78
N TYR A 13 -3.18 13.84 -1.52
CA TYR A 13 -4.28 12.94 -1.10
C TYR A 13 -4.01 11.49 -1.56
N GLY A 14 -3.09 10.78 -0.89
CA GLY A 14 -2.67 9.44 -1.28
C GLY A 14 -2.07 8.64 -0.11
N ALA A 15 -1.98 7.32 -0.24
CA ALA A 15 -1.17 6.51 0.66
C ALA A 15 0.27 6.45 0.13
N ARG A 16 1.23 6.78 0.99
CA ARG A 16 2.65 6.80 0.65
C ARG A 16 3.38 5.65 1.29
N SER A 17 4.25 5.01 0.52
CA SER A 17 5.05 3.87 0.98
C SER A 17 6.42 3.88 0.30
N GLY A 18 7.44 3.43 1.03
CA GLY A 18 8.76 3.18 0.47
C GLY A 18 8.79 1.83 -0.22
N CYS A 19 9.33 1.77 -1.44
CA CYS A 19 9.59 0.51 -2.12
C CYS A 19 10.58 -0.32 -1.29
N PRO A 20 10.29 -1.60 -1.02
CA PRO A 20 11.18 -2.45 -0.22
C PRO A 20 12.45 -2.91 -0.95
N GLU A 21 12.62 -2.58 -2.24
CA GLU A 21 13.83 -2.91 -3.01
C GLU A 21 14.71 -1.69 -3.23
N CYS A 22 14.16 -0.58 -3.76
CA CYS A 22 14.95 0.59 -4.14
C CYS A 22 14.79 1.80 -3.20
N GLY A 23 13.92 1.72 -2.19
CA GLY A 23 13.64 2.82 -1.27
C GLY A 23 12.85 3.99 -1.87
N TRP A 24 12.47 3.92 -3.15
CA TRP A 24 11.68 4.96 -3.81
C TRP A 24 10.32 5.14 -3.14
N MET A 25 9.91 6.40 -2.95
CA MET A 25 8.64 6.76 -2.33
C MET A 25 7.52 6.76 -3.36
N ASN A 26 6.68 5.72 -3.35
CA ASN A 26 5.49 5.66 -4.20
C ASN A 26 4.30 6.31 -3.49
N THR A 27 3.37 6.82 -4.29
CA THR A 27 2.09 7.35 -3.83
C THR A 27 0.97 6.64 -4.57
N THR A 28 0.04 6.02 -3.86
CA THR A 28 -1.13 5.42 -4.49
C THR A 28 -2.09 6.50 -4.97
N SER A 29 -2.67 6.27 -6.15
CA SER A 29 -3.86 6.99 -6.57
C SER A 29 -5.07 6.45 -5.80
N ASN A 30 -6.01 7.33 -5.43
CA ASN A 30 -7.23 7.00 -4.68
C ASN A 30 -7.00 6.54 -3.20
N PRO A 31 -6.81 7.50 -2.28
CA PRO A 31 -6.56 7.22 -0.86
C PRO A 31 -7.77 6.59 -0.16
N MET A 32 -9.00 6.89 -0.61
CA MET A 32 -10.22 6.36 -0.01
C MET A 32 -10.36 4.86 -0.26
N ALA A 33 -10.19 4.41 -1.51
CA ALA A 33 -10.22 2.99 -1.83
C ALA A 33 -9.11 2.21 -1.11
N THR A 34 -7.92 2.81 -1.01
CA THR A 34 -6.80 2.25 -0.24
C THR A 34 -7.19 2.07 1.23
N PHE A 35 -7.74 3.12 1.86
CA PHE A 35 -8.17 3.11 3.25
C PHE A 35 -9.29 2.10 3.54
N GLU A 36 -10.31 2.04 2.67
CA GLU A 36 -11.41 1.08 2.81
C GLU A 36 -10.91 -0.36 2.72
N SER A 37 -9.98 -0.64 1.82
CA SER A 37 -9.37 -1.97 1.68
C SER A 37 -8.59 -2.37 2.96
N ILE A 38 -7.78 -1.46 3.49
CA ILE A 38 -7.01 -1.70 4.72
C ILE A 38 -7.91 -1.95 5.93
N LYS A 39 -9.02 -1.20 6.06
CA LYS A 39 -9.99 -1.36 7.16
C LYS A 39 -10.56 -2.78 7.27
N ILE A 40 -10.71 -3.47 6.14
CA ILE A 40 -11.25 -4.83 6.07
C ILE A 40 -10.15 -5.88 5.91
N ASN A 41 -8.90 -5.56 6.26
CA ASN A 41 -7.73 -6.42 6.12
C ASN A 41 -7.47 -6.95 4.68
N ARG A 42 -7.92 -6.21 3.67
CA ARG A 42 -7.73 -6.59 2.27
C ARG A 42 -6.34 -6.16 1.78
N PRO A 43 -5.63 -6.98 0.98
CA PRO A 43 -4.36 -6.58 0.39
C PRO A 43 -4.53 -5.41 -0.58
N VAL A 44 -3.52 -4.54 -0.60
CA VAL A 44 -3.43 -3.39 -1.51
C VAL A 44 -2.06 -3.45 -2.16
N TYR A 45 -2.04 -3.77 -3.46
CA TYR A 45 -0.81 -3.93 -4.22
C TYR A 45 -0.40 -2.61 -4.87
N VAL A 46 0.88 -2.28 -4.73
CA VAL A 46 1.52 -1.11 -5.32
C VAL A 46 2.67 -1.59 -6.19
N GLN A 47 2.73 -1.06 -7.41
CA GLN A 47 3.90 -1.22 -8.27
C GLN A 47 4.81 -0.01 -8.07
N CYS A 48 6.10 -0.24 -7.89
CA CYS A 48 7.05 0.85 -7.77
C CYS A 48 7.28 1.54 -9.13
N ASP A 49 7.13 2.86 -9.18
CA ASP A 49 7.34 3.66 -10.40
C ASP A 49 8.80 3.66 -10.89
N HIS A 50 9.76 3.30 -10.01
CA HIS A 50 11.20 3.35 -10.31
C HIS A 50 11.80 2.00 -10.69
N CYS A 51 11.42 0.92 -10.01
CA CYS A 51 12.00 -0.42 -10.23
C CYS A 51 10.96 -1.51 -10.51
N GLU A 52 9.70 -1.11 -10.75
CA GLU A 52 8.58 -1.99 -11.13
C GLU A 52 8.25 -3.11 -10.14
N THR A 53 8.88 -3.11 -8.97
CA THR A 53 8.63 -4.10 -7.92
C THR A 53 7.19 -3.97 -7.42
N LEU A 54 6.46 -5.08 -7.41
CA LEU A 54 5.15 -5.21 -6.79
C LEU A 54 5.28 -5.55 -5.30
N TYR A 55 4.60 -4.78 -4.45
CA TYR A 55 4.58 -4.99 -3.00
C TYR A 55 3.21 -4.67 -2.40
N ASN A 56 2.94 -5.17 -1.19
CA ASN A 56 1.68 -4.98 -0.48
C ASN A 56 1.81 -3.87 0.57
N ILE A 57 0.84 -2.96 0.63
CA ILE A 57 0.69 -1.96 1.70
C ILE A 57 -0.58 -2.19 2.54
N GLY A 58 -1.41 -3.14 2.14
CA GLY A 58 -2.69 -3.47 2.78
C GLY A 58 -2.57 -4.61 3.78
N GLY A 59 -3.72 -5.23 4.06
CA GLY A 59 -3.80 -6.43 4.91
C GLY A 59 -3.25 -7.68 4.25
N THR A 60 -3.24 -8.80 4.99
CA THR A 60 -2.76 -10.10 4.48
C THR A 60 -3.81 -10.84 3.64
N GLY A 61 -5.07 -10.40 3.68
CA GLY A 61 -6.18 -11.10 3.03
C GLY A 61 -6.60 -12.38 3.73
N GLU A 62 -5.99 -12.70 4.87
CA GLU A 62 -6.47 -13.75 5.77
C GLU A 62 -7.67 -13.17 6.52
N GLU A 63 -8.84 -13.78 6.33
CA GLU A 63 -9.98 -13.52 7.21
C GLU A 63 -9.53 -13.84 8.63
N GLU A 64 -9.73 -12.91 9.57
CA GLU A 64 -9.69 -13.24 10.99
C GLU A 64 -10.73 -14.36 11.21
N SER A 65 -10.26 -15.61 11.22
CA SER A 65 -11.08 -16.76 11.57
C SER A 65 -11.53 -16.55 13.01
N LYS A 66 -12.76 -16.09 13.15
CA LYS A 66 -13.39 -15.79 14.43
C LYS A 66 -14.07 -17.02 15.00
#